data_AF-A0A813KGU9-F1
#
_entry.id   AF-A0A813KGU9-F1
#
_cell.length_a   1.000
_cell.length_b   1.000
_cell.length_c   1.000
_cell.angle_alpha   90.00
_cell.angle_beta   90.00
_cell.angle_gamma   90.00
#
_symmetry.space_group_name_H-M   'P 1'
#
loop_
_entity.id
_entity.type
_entity.pdbx_description
1 polymer ?
#
loop_
_entity_poly.entity_id
_entity_poly.type
_entity_poly.pdbx_seq_one_letter_code
_entity_poly.pdbx_strand_id
1 'polypeptide(L)'
;MALRLFLASANVFVLASSSISSESCAAAGHDCSMGVPTSSHAMLQVQVKQKVMKPHLDLDFDSGSDVENITEHRRIAADGHQIGKGSHGEILIWKLTCGQSMKLNASFDMDAVCPKACPYHAENTLVKEFCSSVCVTADKCAHHNPDAPVADDETGACRAARVDGCKVPSKDGTDTCLQCDDFFVMKSDGQCGFKFIYCIIAGVGVLVVLLVVIIYYVWDLNSRSNTNPDGLRRALAFRSSQKYRMQNTSGISGRRLWPLDTNLCKTSIGGPGLLLHFNFQALVIGWGVVVGLGWIVLAFVVDNDLLVLGSRTYGSPYRNCILVSWGHVTQQRLMWTKIVYVSLVYAFTFIGCLAHGLRQQRIFTTLDATTDTMKDFAAVFTGLPPIKGDEKIEDEIRNCVATATGETVVGVSVCWDYGERKEEIMNELEQAMRSKISAVEAIAKSSIE
;
A
#
# COMPACT_ATOMS: atom_id res chain seq x y z
N MET A 1 -10.24 1.32 8.13
CA MET A 1 -9.16 0.32 7.97
C MET A 1 -9.01 -0.14 6.51
N ALA A 2 -10.10 -0.45 5.79
CA ALA A 2 -10.07 -0.80 4.36
C ALA A 2 -9.45 0.27 3.43
N LEU A 3 -9.70 1.57 3.68
CA LEU A 3 -9.11 2.67 2.90
C LEU A 3 -7.58 2.82 3.12
N ARG A 4 -7.07 2.41 4.29
CA ARG A 4 -5.63 2.42 4.58
C ARG A 4 -4.90 1.25 3.90
N LEU A 5 -5.55 0.10 3.75
CA LEU A 5 -5.04 -1.03 2.97
C LEU A 5 -5.01 -0.73 1.46
N PHE A 6 -5.98 0.03 0.95
CA PHE A 6 -6.03 0.44 -0.46
C PHE A 6 -4.95 1.48 -0.84
N LEU A 7 -4.58 2.38 0.08
CA LEU A 7 -3.49 3.35 -0.15
C LEU A 7 -2.10 2.71 0.00
N ALA A 8 -1.96 1.67 0.83
CA ALA A 8 -0.69 0.95 0.99
C ALA A 8 -0.34 0.10 -0.24
N SER A 9 -1.33 -0.54 -0.89
CA SER A 9 -1.09 -1.31 -2.13
C SER A 9 -0.82 -0.43 -3.34
N ALA A 10 -1.40 0.76 -3.42
CA ALA A 10 -1.11 1.72 -4.48
C ALA A 10 0.34 2.24 -4.46
N ASN A 11 0.91 2.47 -3.27
CA ASN A 11 2.29 2.95 -3.13
C ASN A 11 3.34 1.88 -3.48
N VAL A 12 3.04 0.59 -3.26
CA VAL A 12 3.95 -0.50 -3.62
C VAL A 12 4.04 -0.68 -5.14
N PHE A 13 2.95 -0.41 -5.88
CA PHE A 13 2.94 -0.58 -7.34
C PHE A 13 3.59 0.61 -8.09
N VAL A 14 3.56 1.82 -7.52
CA VAL A 14 4.20 3.01 -8.13
C VAL A 14 5.74 2.91 -8.06
N LEU A 15 6.30 2.35 -6.98
CA LEU A 15 7.75 2.24 -6.81
C LEU A 15 8.41 1.20 -7.74
N ALA A 16 7.66 0.23 -8.26
CA ALA A 16 8.20 -0.76 -9.19
C ALA A 16 8.37 -0.23 -10.63
N SER A 17 7.84 0.96 -10.94
CA SER A 17 7.84 1.53 -12.30
C SER A 17 8.93 2.59 -12.54
N SER A 18 9.76 2.89 -11.55
CA SER A 18 10.76 3.96 -11.62
C SER A 18 12.14 3.51 -11.13
N SER A 19 12.78 2.56 -11.82
CA SER A 19 14.25 2.40 -11.82
C SER A 19 14.68 1.27 -12.77
N ILE A 20 14.71 1.56 -14.06
CA ILE A 20 15.68 0.94 -14.98
C ILE A 20 16.34 2.10 -15.71
N SER A 21 17.19 2.83 -14.98
CA SER A 21 18.21 3.70 -15.55
C SER A 21 19.43 2.82 -15.83
N SER A 22 19.78 2.72 -17.10
CA SER A 22 20.97 2.06 -17.60
C SER A 22 22.21 2.91 -17.27
N GLU A 23 22.93 2.56 -16.20
CA GLU A 23 24.29 3.03 -15.96
C GLU A 23 25.10 1.91 -15.31
N SER A 24 26.07 1.36 -16.07
CA SER A 24 27.39 0.88 -15.61
C SER A 24 27.97 -0.14 -16.59
N CYS A 25 28.86 0.31 -17.48
CA CYS A 25 29.89 -0.53 -18.11
C CYS A 25 30.97 0.38 -18.70
N ALA A 26 31.99 0.73 -17.91
CA ALA A 26 33.32 1.13 -18.41
C ALA A 26 34.34 1.13 -17.25
N ALA A 27 35.14 0.06 -17.15
CA ALA A 27 36.56 0.10 -16.74
C ALA A 27 37.10 -1.33 -16.57
N ALA A 28 37.86 -1.81 -17.56
CA ALA A 28 39.13 -2.56 -17.39
C ALA A 28 39.50 -3.18 -18.75
N GLY A 29 40.60 -2.71 -19.33
CA GLY A 29 41.19 -3.29 -20.54
C GLY A 29 41.97 -4.56 -20.25
N HIS A 30 41.95 -5.51 -21.18
CA HIS A 30 43.12 -6.23 -21.70
C HIS A 30 42.73 -7.12 -22.89
N ASP A 31 43.75 -7.47 -23.67
CA ASP A 31 43.78 -7.98 -25.05
C ASP A 31 43.01 -9.27 -25.41
N CYS A 32 42.60 -9.28 -26.69
CA CYS A 32 42.53 -10.38 -27.68
C CYS A 32 42.26 -11.84 -27.22
N SER A 33 41.14 -12.42 -27.68
CA SER A 33 41.13 -13.46 -28.73
C SER A 33 39.70 -13.96 -29.01
N MET A 34 39.49 -14.46 -30.23
CA MET A 34 38.21 -14.97 -30.72
C MET A 34 37.71 -16.18 -29.92
N GLY A 35 36.44 -16.12 -29.51
CA GLY A 35 35.69 -17.26 -29.00
C GLY A 35 34.20 -16.94 -28.95
N VAL A 36 33.41 -17.66 -29.75
CA VAL A 36 31.94 -17.68 -29.69
C VAL A 36 31.50 -18.17 -28.31
N PRO A 37 30.47 -17.58 -27.68
CA PRO A 37 29.65 -18.39 -26.79
C PRO A 37 28.14 -18.20 -26.98
N THR A 38 27.50 -19.36 -26.97
CA THR A 38 26.10 -19.63 -26.67
C THR A 38 25.68 -19.05 -25.31
N SER A 39 24.56 -18.33 -25.26
CA SER A 39 24.03 -17.76 -24.02
C SER A 39 23.23 -18.81 -23.23
N SER A 40 23.84 -19.35 -22.18
CA SER A 40 23.14 -19.98 -21.07
C SER A 40 22.92 -18.92 -19.99
N HIS A 41 21.67 -18.50 -19.77
CA HIS A 41 21.32 -17.58 -18.68
C HIS A 41 21.39 -18.31 -17.33
N ALA A 42 22.43 -18.03 -16.55
CA ALA A 42 22.48 -18.39 -15.13
C ALA A 42 21.71 -17.33 -14.32
N MET A 43 20.60 -17.76 -13.73
CA MET A 43 19.75 -16.95 -12.85
C MET A 43 20.29 -17.02 -11.42
N LEU A 44 20.87 -15.93 -10.92
CA LEU A 44 21.35 -15.85 -9.54
C LEU A 44 20.15 -15.68 -8.60
N GLN A 45 19.73 -16.76 -7.92
CA GLN A 45 18.74 -16.68 -6.85
C GLN A 45 19.39 -16.34 -5.51
N VAL A 46 19.05 -15.18 -4.96
CA VAL A 46 19.31 -14.83 -3.56
C VAL A 46 18.20 -15.44 -2.71
N GLN A 47 18.51 -16.52 -2.00
CA GLN A 47 17.60 -17.16 -1.03
C GLN A 47 17.73 -16.46 0.33
N VAL A 48 16.71 -15.69 0.71
CA VAL A 48 16.56 -15.17 2.08
C VAL A 48 16.06 -16.30 2.96
N LYS A 49 16.93 -16.79 3.84
CA LYS A 49 16.63 -17.87 4.79
C LYS A 49 15.76 -17.34 5.93
N GLN A 50 14.43 -17.35 5.76
CA GLN A 50 13.52 -17.13 6.89
C GLN A 50 13.57 -18.34 7.84
N LYS A 51 14.02 -18.10 9.07
CA LYS A 51 13.98 -19.08 10.16
C LYS A 51 12.54 -19.21 10.65
N VAL A 52 11.80 -20.14 10.04
CA VAL A 52 10.48 -20.55 10.50
C VAL A 52 10.65 -21.31 11.81
N MET A 53 10.11 -20.74 12.89
CA MET A 53 10.00 -21.41 14.19
C MET A 53 8.88 -22.44 14.07
N LYS A 54 9.24 -23.73 14.01
CA LYS A 54 8.29 -24.85 14.05
C LYS A 54 7.69 -24.94 15.46
N PRO A 55 6.37 -24.90 15.64
CA PRO A 55 5.77 -25.47 16.83
C PRO A 55 5.90 -26.99 16.74
N HIS A 56 6.59 -27.61 17.70
CA HIS A 56 6.49 -29.05 17.97
C HIS A 56 5.08 -29.27 18.50
N LEU A 57 4.18 -29.72 17.63
CA LEU A 57 2.86 -30.20 18.01
C LEU A 57 2.91 -31.71 17.78
N ASP A 58 3.37 -32.44 18.80
CA ASP A 58 3.25 -33.89 18.86
C ASP A 58 1.77 -34.20 19.15
N LEU A 59 0.98 -34.30 18.08
CA LEU A 59 -0.34 -34.94 18.12
C LEU A 59 -0.13 -36.39 17.72
N ASP A 60 0.01 -37.26 18.72
CA ASP A 60 -0.18 -38.69 18.56
C ASP A 60 -1.64 -38.94 18.15
N PHE A 61 -1.85 -39.15 16.86
CA PHE A 61 -3.13 -39.59 16.32
C PHE A 61 -3.15 -41.12 16.39
N ASP A 62 -3.58 -41.64 17.54
CA ASP A 62 -3.81 -43.07 17.73
C ASP A 62 -5.06 -43.48 16.94
N SER A 63 -4.86 -44.03 15.74
CA SER A 63 -5.90 -44.65 14.94
C SER A 63 -6.14 -46.07 15.44
N GLY A 64 -6.72 -46.18 16.64
CA GLY A 64 -7.24 -47.41 17.21
C GLY A 64 -8.67 -47.66 16.75
N SER A 65 -8.83 -48.49 15.73
CA SER A 65 -10.08 -49.15 15.38
C SER A 65 -10.42 -50.19 16.44
N ASP A 66 -11.44 -49.94 17.26
CA ASP A 66 -12.16 -51.01 17.98
C ASP A 66 -13.62 -50.62 18.15
N VAL A 67 -14.43 -51.17 17.25
CA VAL A 67 -15.88 -51.31 17.37
C VAL A 67 -16.10 -52.71 17.93
N GLU A 68 -16.35 -52.84 19.23
CA GLU A 68 -17.24 -53.88 19.76
C GLU A 68 -17.53 -53.73 21.27
N ASN A 69 -18.82 -53.87 21.59
CA ASN A 69 -19.38 -54.35 22.85
C ASN A 69 -19.03 -53.64 24.17
N ILE A 70 -19.85 -52.65 24.54
CA ILE A 70 -20.35 -52.52 25.92
C ILE A 70 -21.85 -52.25 25.88
N THR A 71 -22.62 -53.32 25.79
CA THR A 71 -23.93 -53.42 26.43
C THR A 71 -23.68 -53.60 27.94
N GLU A 72 -24.54 -53.00 28.77
CA GLU A 72 -24.65 -53.23 30.22
C GLU A 72 -23.88 -52.28 31.15
N HIS A 73 -24.44 -51.07 31.33
CA HIS A 73 -24.65 -50.52 32.68
C HIS A 73 -25.89 -49.59 32.70
N ARG A 74 -27.01 -50.16 33.15
CA ARG A 74 -28.26 -49.47 33.45
C ARG A 74 -28.42 -49.49 34.97
N ARG A 75 -28.09 -48.38 35.64
CA ARG A 75 -28.73 -47.84 36.87
C ARG A 75 -27.83 -46.78 37.52
N ILE A 76 -28.35 -45.56 37.57
CA ILE A 76 -28.13 -44.40 38.45
C ILE A 76 -28.01 -43.13 37.59
N ALA A 77 -28.71 -42.08 38.03
CA ALA A 77 -28.94 -40.77 37.41
C ALA A 77 -30.06 -40.72 36.36
N ALA A 78 -31.28 -40.54 36.88
CA ALA A 78 -32.26 -39.68 36.23
C ALA A 78 -31.70 -38.25 36.25
N ASP A 79 -30.98 -37.87 35.20
CA ASP A 79 -30.80 -36.47 34.79
C ASP A 79 -30.47 -36.46 33.29
N GLY A 80 -31.21 -35.60 32.57
CA GLY A 80 -31.41 -35.67 31.13
C GLY A 80 -30.16 -35.51 30.27
N HIS A 81 -29.98 -36.50 29.40
CA HIS A 81 -29.20 -36.52 28.16
C HIS A 81 -30.15 -36.13 26.99
N GLN A 82 -29.80 -35.59 25.81
CA GLN A 82 -28.55 -35.31 25.09
C GLN A 82 -28.90 -34.53 23.77
N ILE A 83 -27.89 -34.01 23.05
CA ILE A 83 -27.76 -33.76 21.58
C ILE A 83 -28.42 -32.53 20.88
N GLY A 84 -27.53 -31.66 20.36
CA GLY A 84 -27.39 -31.23 18.94
C GLY A 84 -28.54 -30.53 18.20
N LYS A 85 -28.32 -29.29 17.72
CA LYS A 85 -29.27 -28.60 16.83
C LYS A 85 -29.29 -29.19 15.41
N GLY A 86 -30.42 -29.82 15.08
CA GLY A 86 -30.97 -29.86 13.74
C GLY A 86 -31.63 -28.53 13.33
N SER A 87 -31.89 -28.40 12.04
CA SER A 87 -32.29 -27.19 11.27
C SER A 87 -33.62 -26.51 11.65
N HIS A 88 -34.21 -26.72 12.83
CA HIS A 88 -35.49 -26.10 13.20
C HIS A 88 -35.52 -25.60 14.66
N GLY A 89 -35.30 -24.30 14.83
CA GLY A 89 -36.20 -23.43 15.62
C GLY A 89 -36.29 -23.51 17.15
N GLU A 90 -35.65 -24.44 17.87
CA GLU A 90 -35.63 -24.41 19.34
C GLU A 90 -34.28 -23.91 19.90
N ILE A 91 -34.34 -22.82 20.67
CA ILE A 91 -33.21 -22.27 21.41
C ILE A 91 -32.93 -23.19 22.59
N LEU A 92 -32.05 -24.18 22.38
CA LEU A 92 -31.45 -24.95 23.48
C LEU A 92 -30.61 -23.99 24.33
N ILE A 93 -31.20 -23.53 25.43
CA ILE A 93 -30.51 -22.75 26.46
C ILE A 93 -29.61 -23.73 27.21
N TRP A 94 -28.32 -23.72 26.88
CA TRP A 94 -27.32 -24.43 27.68
C TRP A 94 -27.39 -23.89 29.11
N LYS A 95 -27.84 -24.73 30.05
CA LYS A 95 -27.77 -24.39 31.47
C LYS A 95 -26.35 -24.64 31.95
N LEU A 96 -25.54 -23.59 31.96
CA LEU A 96 -24.21 -23.66 32.57
C LEU A 96 -24.38 -23.93 34.06
N THR A 97 -23.70 -24.95 34.57
CA THR A 97 -23.64 -25.29 35.99
C THR A 97 -22.51 -24.54 36.67
N CYS A 98 -22.77 -24.10 37.89
CA CYS A 98 -21.80 -23.35 38.67
C CYS A 98 -20.58 -24.21 39.04
N GLY A 99 -19.37 -23.72 38.81
CA GLY A 99 -18.13 -24.40 39.18
C GLY A 99 -17.74 -25.60 38.29
N GLN A 100 -18.53 -25.95 37.28
CA GLN A 100 -18.16 -27.00 36.33
C GLN A 100 -17.34 -26.42 35.17
N SER A 101 -16.14 -26.97 34.97
CA SER A 101 -15.30 -26.62 33.82
C SER A 101 -15.91 -27.15 32.53
N MET A 102 -15.94 -26.33 31.49
CA MET A 102 -16.37 -26.72 30.15
C MET A 102 -15.34 -26.31 29.11
N LYS A 103 -15.09 -27.21 28.16
CA LYS A 103 -14.25 -26.95 27.00
C LYS A 103 -15.08 -26.28 25.92
N LEU A 104 -14.71 -25.04 25.59
CA LEU A 104 -15.42 -24.25 24.59
C LEU A 104 -15.02 -24.71 23.18
N ASN A 105 -16.00 -24.73 22.29
CA ASN A 105 -15.84 -25.04 20.88
C ASN A 105 -16.72 -24.09 20.03
N ALA A 106 -16.63 -24.20 18.70
CA ALA A 106 -17.38 -23.37 17.77
C ALA A 106 -18.92 -23.56 17.83
N SER A 107 -19.45 -24.59 18.50
CA SER A 107 -20.90 -24.84 18.61
C SER A 107 -21.54 -24.26 19.88
N PHE A 108 -20.75 -23.67 20.78
CA PHE A 108 -21.31 -22.95 21.93
C PHE A 108 -21.96 -21.63 21.50
N ASP A 109 -23.00 -21.24 22.24
CA ASP A 109 -23.63 -19.95 22.06
C ASP A 109 -22.73 -18.84 22.62
N MET A 110 -22.41 -17.85 21.78
CA MET A 110 -21.56 -16.71 22.16
C MET A 110 -22.21 -15.81 23.21
N ASP A 111 -23.54 -15.83 23.29
CA ASP A 111 -24.32 -14.99 24.18
C ASP A 111 -24.84 -15.77 25.40
N ALA A 112 -24.26 -16.96 25.68
CA ALA A 112 -24.63 -17.76 26.83
C ALA A 112 -24.29 -17.04 28.16
N VAL A 113 -25.30 -16.86 29.01
CA VAL A 113 -25.17 -16.20 30.30
C VAL A 113 -25.05 -17.25 31.40
N CYS A 114 -24.11 -17.06 32.33
CA CYS A 114 -24.00 -17.89 33.51
C CYS A 114 -25.25 -17.75 34.42
N PRO A 115 -25.58 -18.77 35.23
CA PRO A 115 -26.72 -18.68 36.15
C PRO A 115 -26.51 -17.58 37.19
N LYS A 116 -27.62 -16.99 37.69
CA LYS A 116 -27.58 -15.88 38.68
C LYS A 116 -26.79 -16.20 39.96
N ALA A 117 -26.66 -17.49 40.31
CA ALA A 117 -25.88 -17.93 41.46
C ALA A 117 -24.37 -17.71 41.29
N CYS A 118 -23.87 -17.62 40.06
CA CYS A 118 -22.48 -17.34 39.72
C CYS A 118 -22.42 -16.68 38.35
N PRO A 119 -22.66 -15.36 38.28
CA PRO A 119 -22.95 -14.68 37.02
C PRO A 119 -21.71 -14.40 36.16
N TYR A 120 -20.48 -14.74 36.61
CA TYR A 120 -19.25 -14.41 35.90
C TYR A 120 -18.63 -15.62 35.21
N HIS A 121 -18.21 -15.44 33.95
CA HIS A 121 -17.36 -16.39 33.23
C HIS A 121 -15.89 -16.20 33.61
N ALA A 122 -15.23 -17.24 34.10
CA ALA A 122 -13.77 -17.26 34.32
C ALA A 122 -13.10 -18.27 33.39
N GLU A 123 -11.93 -17.92 32.85
CA GLU A 123 -11.04 -18.90 32.22
C GLU A 123 -10.50 -19.85 33.31
N ASN A 124 -10.48 -21.15 33.03
CA ASN A 124 -10.06 -22.14 34.02
C ASN A 124 -8.60 -22.56 33.80
N THR A 125 -7.67 -21.86 34.44
CA THR A 125 -6.23 -22.19 34.32
C THR A 125 -5.82 -23.45 35.08
N LEU A 126 -6.68 -23.97 35.97
CA LEU A 126 -6.45 -25.19 36.74
C LEU A 126 -6.47 -26.44 35.84
N VAL A 127 -7.26 -26.40 34.78
CA VAL A 127 -7.32 -27.45 33.76
C VAL A 127 -6.47 -26.97 32.58
N LYS A 128 -5.38 -27.67 32.25
CA LYS A 128 -4.47 -27.33 31.13
C LYS A 128 -5.10 -27.52 29.74
N GLU A 129 -6.42 -27.41 29.63
CA GLU A 129 -7.15 -27.47 28.37
C GLU A 129 -7.24 -26.06 27.78
N PHE A 130 -6.87 -25.96 26.51
CA PHE A 130 -7.06 -24.74 25.74
C PHE A 130 -8.55 -24.38 25.73
N CYS A 131 -8.87 -23.10 25.99
CA CYS A 131 -10.22 -22.59 25.85
C CYS A 131 -11.24 -23.21 26.84
N SER A 132 -10.84 -23.43 28.09
CA SER A 132 -11.73 -23.87 29.15
C SER A 132 -12.33 -22.70 29.93
N SER A 133 -13.63 -22.76 30.22
CA SER A 133 -14.35 -21.73 30.97
C SER A 133 -15.18 -22.35 32.09
N VAL A 134 -15.46 -21.57 33.13
CA VAL A 134 -16.28 -21.98 34.29
C VAL A 134 -17.10 -20.79 34.78
N CYS A 135 -18.35 -21.04 35.20
CA CYS A 135 -19.18 -20.02 35.84
C CYS A 135 -18.84 -19.92 37.33
N VAL A 136 -18.51 -18.72 37.80
CA VAL A 136 -18.01 -18.46 39.16
C VAL A 136 -18.68 -17.25 39.79
N THR A 137 -18.63 -17.19 41.12
CA THR A 137 -18.98 -16.01 41.90
C THR A 137 -17.83 -15.00 41.87
N ALA A 138 -18.11 -13.72 42.13
CA ALA A 138 -17.11 -12.64 42.04
C ALA A 138 -15.86 -12.91 42.89
N ASP A 139 -16.04 -13.46 44.09
CA ASP A 139 -14.97 -13.82 45.03
C ASP A 139 -14.06 -14.94 44.53
N LYS A 140 -14.51 -15.73 43.55
CA LYS A 140 -13.79 -16.90 43.02
C LYS A 140 -13.06 -16.64 41.71
N CYS A 141 -13.12 -15.45 41.13
CA CYS A 141 -12.40 -15.12 39.90
C CYS A 141 -10.90 -15.44 40.02
N ALA A 142 -10.25 -14.94 41.08
CA ALA A 142 -8.82 -15.14 41.32
C ALA A 142 -8.43 -16.61 41.59
N HIS A 143 -9.37 -17.42 42.08
CA HIS A 143 -9.13 -18.84 42.35
C HIS A 143 -8.98 -19.66 41.06
N HIS A 144 -9.78 -19.34 40.03
CA HIS A 144 -9.76 -20.05 38.76
C HIS A 144 -8.75 -19.47 37.76
N ASN A 145 -8.54 -18.16 37.79
CA ASN A 145 -7.50 -17.49 37.01
C ASN A 145 -6.84 -16.37 37.84
N PRO A 146 -5.63 -16.57 38.37
CA PRO A 146 -4.93 -15.56 39.16
C PRO A 146 -4.50 -14.34 38.35
N ASP A 147 -4.54 -14.39 37.02
CA ASP A 147 -4.21 -13.26 36.14
C ASP A 147 -5.46 -12.45 35.72
N ALA A 148 -6.67 -12.94 36.07
CA ALA A 148 -7.94 -12.28 35.79
C ALA A 148 -8.85 -12.21 37.04
N PRO A 149 -8.43 -11.53 38.13
CA PRO A 149 -9.12 -11.56 39.42
C PRO A 149 -10.36 -10.63 39.49
N VAL A 150 -10.53 -9.71 38.53
CA VAL A 150 -11.55 -8.65 38.61
C VAL A 150 -12.87 -9.17 38.03
N ALA A 151 -13.94 -9.17 38.82
CA ALA A 151 -15.28 -9.47 38.35
C ALA A 151 -15.89 -8.23 37.67
N ASP A 152 -16.27 -8.35 36.39
CA ASP A 152 -16.84 -7.26 35.61
C ASP A 152 -18.34 -7.44 35.43
N ASP A 153 -19.11 -6.57 36.10
CA ASP A 153 -20.58 -6.59 36.07
C ASP A 153 -21.17 -6.24 34.70
N GLU A 154 -20.45 -5.46 33.88
CA GLU A 154 -20.94 -5.05 32.56
C GLU A 154 -20.86 -6.19 31.55
N THR A 155 -19.77 -6.97 31.61
CA THR A 155 -19.52 -8.07 30.67
C THR A 155 -19.93 -9.44 31.20
N GLY A 156 -20.20 -9.57 32.50
CA GLY A 156 -20.49 -10.84 33.15
C GLY A 156 -19.30 -11.80 33.08
N ALA A 157 -18.07 -11.29 33.18
CA ALA A 157 -16.86 -12.08 33.07
C ALA A 157 -15.78 -11.66 34.07
N CYS A 158 -14.93 -12.59 34.46
CA CYS A 158 -13.69 -12.30 35.17
C CYS A 158 -12.65 -11.80 34.14
N ARG A 159 -12.01 -10.67 34.42
CA ARG A 159 -11.02 -10.05 33.55
C ARG A 159 -9.77 -9.67 34.32
N ALA A 160 -8.68 -9.46 33.58
CA ALA A 160 -7.50 -8.80 34.12
C ALA A 160 -7.81 -7.34 34.46
N ALA A 161 -7.00 -6.76 35.35
CA ALA A 161 -7.07 -5.34 35.66
C ALA A 161 -6.88 -4.52 34.37
N ARG A 162 -7.82 -3.63 34.08
CA ARG A 162 -7.85 -2.84 32.84
C ARG A 162 -7.18 -1.50 33.06
N VAL A 163 -5.85 -1.51 33.09
CA VAL A 163 -5.03 -0.30 33.23
C VAL A 163 -4.18 -0.11 31.98
N ASP A 164 -4.44 0.96 31.24
CA ASP A 164 -3.71 1.28 30.01
C ASP A 164 -2.22 1.50 30.31
N GLY A 165 -1.35 0.77 29.61
CA GLY A 165 0.10 0.86 29.80
C GLY A 165 0.59 0.22 31.10
N CYS A 166 -0.15 -0.75 31.65
CA CYS A 166 0.31 -1.56 32.78
C CYS A 166 1.10 -2.78 32.31
N LYS A 167 2.27 -3.01 32.91
CA LYS A 167 3.12 -4.18 32.65
C LYS A 167 2.82 -5.33 33.61
N VAL A 168 2.61 -4.99 34.88
CA VAL A 168 2.26 -5.97 35.93
C VAL A 168 1.00 -5.50 36.64
N PRO A 169 -0.18 -6.07 36.32
CA PRO A 169 -1.43 -5.73 36.97
C PRO A 169 -1.46 -6.22 38.42
N SER A 170 -2.23 -5.54 39.29
CA SER A 170 -2.50 -6.04 40.63
C SER A 170 -3.36 -7.30 40.58
N LYS A 171 -3.09 -8.23 41.50
CA LYS A 171 -3.85 -9.47 41.67
C LYS A 171 -4.96 -9.36 42.72
N ASP A 172 -5.16 -8.18 43.30
CA ASP A 172 -6.07 -7.94 44.43
C ASP A 172 -7.55 -7.81 44.01
N GLY A 173 -7.87 -8.01 42.73
CA GLY A 173 -9.23 -7.83 42.20
C GLY A 173 -9.64 -6.37 41.97
N THR A 174 -8.70 -5.43 42.07
CA THR A 174 -8.91 -4.01 41.74
C THR A 174 -8.27 -3.64 40.41
N ASP A 175 -8.80 -2.61 39.73
CA ASP A 175 -8.20 -2.05 38.51
C ASP A 175 -7.00 -1.14 38.83
N THR A 176 -5.98 -1.73 39.47
CA THR A 176 -4.73 -1.04 39.83
C THR A 176 -3.53 -1.74 39.21
N CYS A 177 -2.48 -0.97 38.94
CA CYS A 177 -1.24 -1.48 38.37
C CYS A 177 -0.10 -1.43 39.41
N LEU A 178 0.67 -2.51 39.49
CA LEU A 178 1.86 -2.57 40.36
C LEU A 178 3.09 -1.97 39.66
N GLN A 179 3.20 -2.18 38.35
CA GLN A 179 4.31 -1.68 37.54
C GLN A 179 3.80 -1.25 36.16
N CYS A 180 3.95 0.04 35.85
CA CYS A 180 3.66 0.56 34.52
C CYS A 180 4.72 0.09 33.49
N ASP A 181 4.28 0.00 32.23
CA ASP A 181 5.14 -0.35 31.11
C ASP A 181 6.13 0.78 30.77
N ASP A 182 7.11 0.45 29.95
CA ASP A 182 8.07 1.44 29.45
C ASP A 182 7.30 2.58 28.77
N PHE A 183 7.67 3.82 29.10
CA PHE A 183 6.99 5.07 28.68
C PHE A 183 5.69 5.44 29.40
N PHE A 184 5.31 4.73 30.47
CA PHE A 184 4.23 5.14 31.36
C PHE A 184 4.76 5.47 32.77
N VAL A 185 4.06 6.35 33.48
CA VAL A 185 4.37 6.74 34.86
C VAL A 185 3.16 6.46 35.73
N MET A 186 3.40 5.84 36.89
CA MET A 186 2.35 5.52 37.86
C MET A 186 1.81 6.81 38.51
N LYS A 187 0.50 6.98 38.49
CA LYS A 187 -0.24 8.04 39.16
C LYS A 187 -0.63 7.60 40.58
N SER A 188 -1.08 8.54 41.41
CA SER A 188 -1.48 8.29 42.79
C SER A 188 -2.72 7.39 42.94
N ASP A 189 -3.51 7.25 41.89
CA ASP A 189 -4.70 6.39 41.81
C ASP A 189 -4.37 4.93 41.44
N GLY A 190 -3.08 4.59 41.25
CA GLY A 190 -2.66 3.27 40.79
C GLY A 190 -2.84 3.06 39.28
N GLN A 191 -3.17 4.11 38.52
CA GLN A 191 -3.23 4.06 37.06
C GLN A 191 -1.90 4.47 36.42
N CYS A 192 -1.70 4.05 35.17
CA CYS A 192 -0.52 4.40 34.39
C CYS A 192 -0.85 5.53 33.39
N GLY A 193 -0.08 6.61 33.43
CA GLY A 193 -0.19 7.73 32.51
C GLY A 193 0.94 7.74 31.49
N PHE A 194 0.65 8.01 30.22
CA PHE A 194 1.68 8.08 29.17
C PHE A 194 2.66 9.23 29.41
N LYS A 195 3.95 8.92 29.56
CA LYS A 195 5.03 9.87 29.92
C LYS A 195 5.23 10.97 28.88
N PHE A 196 5.08 10.65 27.60
CA PHE A 196 5.37 11.58 26.50
C PHE A 196 4.14 12.28 25.95
N ILE A 197 3.02 12.31 26.70
CA ILE A 197 1.82 13.01 26.24
C ILE A 197 2.11 14.49 25.93
N TYR A 198 2.95 15.13 26.75
CA TYR A 198 3.38 16.51 26.53
C TYR A 198 4.25 16.67 25.27
N CYS A 199 5.05 15.66 24.89
CA CYS A 199 5.82 15.69 23.65
C CYS A 199 4.91 15.59 22.42
N ILE A 200 3.86 14.75 22.46
CA ILE A 200 2.87 14.66 21.38
C ILE A 200 2.10 15.97 21.25
N ILE A 201 1.62 16.52 22.37
CA ILE A 201 0.93 17.82 22.39
C ILE A 201 1.83 18.93 21.83
N ALA A 202 3.11 18.95 22.23
CA ALA A 202 4.08 19.90 21.69
C ALA A 202 4.29 19.71 20.17
N GLY A 203 4.42 18.47 19.69
CA GLY A 203 4.57 18.16 18.26
C GLY A 203 3.36 18.58 17.42
N VAL A 204 2.13 18.30 17.90
CA VAL A 204 0.89 18.79 17.28
C VAL A 204 0.86 20.32 17.31
N GLY A 205 1.27 20.94 18.41
CA GLY A 205 1.41 22.39 18.52
C GLY A 205 2.32 22.99 17.45
N VAL A 206 3.50 22.39 17.22
CA VAL A 206 4.43 22.82 16.15
C VAL A 206 3.80 22.67 14.77
N LEU A 207 3.10 21.57 14.48
CA LEU A 207 2.40 21.38 13.20
C LEU A 207 1.32 22.44 12.97
N VAL A 208 0.56 22.78 14.02
CA VAL A 208 -0.45 23.85 13.95
C VAL A 208 0.21 25.21 13.71
N VAL A 209 1.30 25.52 14.42
CA VAL A 209 2.05 26.77 14.20
C VAL A 209 2.59 26.85 12.77
N LEU A 210 3.17 25.77 12.23
CA LEU A 210 3.63 25.72 10.83
C LEU A 210 2.48 25.94 9.85
N LEU A 211 1.33 25.32 10.09
CA LEU A 211 0.14 25.50 9.25
C LEU A 211 -0.37 26.96 9.31
N VAL A 212 -0.36 27.59 10.48
CA VAL A 212 -0.70 29.02 10.63
C VAL A 212 0.32 29.90 9.90
N VAL A 213 1.62 29.60 9.97
CA VAL A 213 2.66 30.31 9.22
C VAL A 213 2.47 30.16 7.71
N ILE A 214 2.11 28.97 7.21
CA ILE A 214 1.82 28.75 5.79
C ILE A 214 0.58 29.55 5.37
N ILE A 215 -0.50 29.53 6.15
CA ILE A 215 -1.71 30.31 5.87
C ILE A 215 -1.39 31.81 5.87
N TYR A 216 -0.66 32.29 6.88
CA TYR A 216 -0.22 33.69 6.97
C TYR A 216 0.67 34.05 5.78
N TYR A 217 1.62 33.20 5.40
CA TYR A 217 2.49 33.40 4.25
C TYR A 217 1.69 33.48 2.95
N VAL A 218 0.74 32.56 2.73
CA VAL A 218 -0.15 32.60 1.55
C VAL A 218 -1.01 33.87 1.59
N TRP A 219 -1.51 34.28 2.75
CA TRP A 219 -2.27 35.51 2.89
C TRP A 219 -1.43 36.76 2.61
N ASP A 220 -0.21 36.84 3.15
CA ASP A 220 0.76 37.91 2.90
C ASP A 220 1.09 37.97 1.40
N LEU A 221 1.40 36.83 0.77
CA LEU A 221 1.62 36.75 -0.67
C LEU A 221 0.42 37.25 -1.49
N ASN A 222 -0.80 36.98 -1.05
CA ASN A 222 -2.02 37.48 -1.71
C ASN A 222 -2.34 38.95 -1.41
N SER A 223 -1.80 39.52 -0.32
CA SER A 223 -2.07 40.90 0.12
C SER A 223 -0.99 41.90 -0.31
N ARG A 224 0.18 41.44 -0.73
CA ARG A 224 1.26 42.30 -1.23
C ARG A 224 0.81 43.12 -2.43
N SER A 225 1.02 44.42 -2.35
CA SER A 225 0.80 45.34 -3.45
C SER A 225 1.72 45.01 -4.63
N ASN A 226 1.19 45.08 -5.85
CA ASN A 226 1.94 44.82 -7.07
C ASN A 226 2.99 45.93 -7.33
N THR A 227 4.24 45.69 -6.96
CA THR A 227 5.36 46.64 -7.14
C THR A 227 5.89 46.72 -8.57
N ASN A 228 5.66 45.67 -9.38
CA ASN A 228 6.12 45.60 -10.76
C ASN A 228 4.99 45.05 -11.66
N PRO A 229 4.04 45.91 -12.06
CA PRO A 229 2.89 45.49 -12.85
C PRO A 229 3.29 44.91 -14.20
N ASP A 230 4.39 45.37 -14.79
CA ASP A 230 4.91 44.84 -16.05
C ASP A 230 5.50 43.44 -15.90
N GLY A 231 6.26 43.21 -14.83
CA GLY A 231 6.79 41.89 -14.49
C GLY A 231 5.67 40.89 -14.22
N LEU A 232 4.66 41.27 -13.42
CA LEU A 232 3.49 40.43 -13.17
C LEU A 232 2.74 40.11 -14.47
N ARG A 233 2.54 41.10 -15.33
CA ARG A 233 1.89 40.92 -16.64
C ARG A 233 2.66 39.93 -17.52
N ARG A 234 4.00 40.06 -17.61
CA ARG A 234 4.86 39.11 -18.34
C ARG A 234 4.83 37.71 -17.73
N ALA A 235 4.88 37.59 -16.41
CA ALA A 235 4.82 36.31 -15.70
C ALA A 235 3.47 35.61 -15.87
N LEU A 236 2.36 36.35 -15.77
CA LEU A 236 1.02 35.83 -16.04
C LEU A 236 0.85 35.45 -17.51
N ALA A 237 1.39 36.25 -18.43
CA ALA A 237 1.41 35.92 -19.86
C ALA A 237 2.19 34.63 -20.12
N PHE A 238 3.38 34.49 -19.54
CA PHE A 238 4.20 33.28 -19.61
C PHE A 238 3.48 32.07 -18.99
N ARG A 239 2.93 32.19 -17.77
CA ARG A 239 2.11 31.13 -17.16
C ARG A 239 0.92 30.76 -18.05
N SER A 240 0.30 31.72 -18.72
CA SER A 240 -0.80 31.48 -19.66
C SER A 240 -0.35 30.83 -20.96
N SER A 241 0.90 31.03 -21.39
CA SER A 241 1.48 30.38 -22.58
C SER A 241 1.93 28.95 -22.30
N GLN A 242 2.26 28.62 -21.04
CA GLN A 242 2.58 27.25 -20.60
C GLN A 242 1.34 26.34 -20.45
N LYS A 243 0.12 26.90 -20.49
CA LYS A 243 -1.10 26.08 -20.42
C LYS A 243 -1.31 25.32 -21.72
N TYR A 244 -1.79 24.08 -21.65
CA TYR A 244 -2.23 23.36 -22.83
C TYR A 244 -3.41 24.09 -23.49
N ARG A 245 -3.26 24.37 -24.79
CA ARG A 245 -4.28 25.05 -25.59
C ARG A 245 -4.69 24.17 -26.76
N MET A 246 -5.91 24.37 -27.24
CA MET A 246 -6.42 23.70 -28.43
C MET A 246 -5.66 24.16 -29.67
N GLN A 247 -5.55 23.26 -30.66
CA GLN A 247 -5.08 23.65 -31.99
C GLN A 247 -6.03 24.67 -32.60
N ASN A 248 -5.49 25.62 -33.37
CA ASN A 248 -6.30 26.66 -33.99
C ASN A 248 -6.98 26.12 -35.26
N THR A 249 -8.08 25.40 -35.10
CA THR A 249 -8.83 24.80 -36.22
C THR A 249 -9.76 25.77 -36.95
N SER A 250 -10.04 26.95 -36.38
CA SER A 250 -11.09 27.85 -36.88
C SER A 250 -10.57 29.18 -37.42
N GLY A 251 -9.24 29.39 -37.49
CA GLY A 251 -8.64 30.65 -37.97
C GLY A 251 -8.94 31.86 -37.07
N ILE A 252 -9.72 31.68 -36.00
CA ILE A 252 -10.03 32.72 -35.02
C ILE A 252 -8.75 32.99 -34.22
N SER A 253 -8.40 34.27 -34.10
CA SER A 253 -7.20 34.71 -33.40
C SER A 253 -7.26 34.34 -31.92
N GLY A 254 -6.51 33.31 -31.52
CA GLY A 254 -6.29 32.93 -30.13
C GLY A 254 -6.60 31.46 -29.85
N ARG A 255 -5.57 30.68 -29.46
CA ARG A 255 -5.76 29.29 -29.01
C ARG A 255 -6.50 29.28 -27.66
N ARG A 256 -7.67 28.64 -27.61
CA ARG A 256 -8.50 28.48 -26.40
C ARG A 256 -7.91 27.42 -25.46
N LEU A 257 -8.20 27.54 -24.16
CA LEU A 257 -7.83 26.54 -23.15
C LEU A 257 -8.73 25.31 -23.27
N TRP A 258 -8.19 24.14 -22.93
CA TRP A 258 -9.01 22.93 -22.76
C TRP A 258 -9.95 23.08 -21.56
N PRO A 259 -11.24 22.73 -21.69
CA PRO A 259 -12.18 22.81 -20.58
C PRO A 259 -11.90 21.67 -19.57
N LEU A 260 -12.23 21.88 -18.30
CA LEU A 260 -11.88 20.95 -17.20
C LEU A 260 -12.64 19.62 -17.24
N ASP A 261 -13.73 19.56 -18.01
CA ASP A 261 -14.54 18.37 -18.27
C ASP A 261 -13.98 17.50 -19.41
N THR A 262 -12.88 17.92 -20.04
CA THR A 262 -12.28 17.17 -21.14
C THR A 262 -11.84 15.78 -20.68
N ASN A 263 -12.30 14.75 -21.39
CA ASN A 263 -11.92 13.38 -21.10
C ASN A 263 -10.50 13.06 -21.60
N LEU A 264 -9.54 13.13 -20.67
CA LEU A 264 -8.11 12.88 -20.91
C LEU A 264 -7.78 11.44 -21.36
N CYS A 265 -8.72 10.49 -21.22
CA CYS A 265 -8.54 9.11 -21.71
C CYS A 265 -8.88 8.96 -23.21
N LYS A 266 -9.54 9.96 -23.81
CA LYS A 266 -9.94 9.93 -25.23
C LYS A 266 -9.27 11.02 -26.05
N THR A 267 -9.08 12.19 -25.48
CA THR A 267 -8.51 13.34 -26.18
C THR A 267 -7.01 13.45 -25.91
N SER A 268 -6.20 13.48 -26.98
CA SER A 268 -4.76 13.69 -26.88
C SER A 268 -4.46 15.15 -26.51
N ILE A 269 -4.24 15.40 -25.22
CA ILE A 269 -3.79 16.69 -24.70
C ILE A 269 -2.32 16.53 -24.30
N GLY A 270 -1.42 17.33 -24.87
CA GLY A 270 0.01 17.24 -24.51
C GLY A 270 0.73 16.01 -25.05
N GLY A 271 0.17 15.34 -26.07
CA GLY A 271 0.81 14.23 -26.78
C GLY A 271 0.36 12.84 -26.32
N PRO A 272 0.85 11.79 -26.98
CA PRO A 272 0.42 10.42 -26.73
C PRO A 272 0.76 9.94 -25.31
N GLY A 273 1.89 10.35 -24.74
CA GLY A 273 2.31 9.92 -23.40
C GLY A 273 1.28 10.25 -22.31
N LEU A 274 0.70 11.45 -22.32
CA LEU A 274 -0.30 11.85 -21.33
C LEU A 274 -1.60 11.04 -21.46
N LEU A 275 -2.07 10.86 -22.70
CA LEU A 275 -3.25 10.06 -23.02
C LEU A 275 -3.10 8.60 -22.55
N LEU A 276 -1.97 7.97 -22.87
CA LEU A 276 -1.69 6.58 -22.49
C LEU A 276 -1.59 6.46 -20.96
N HIS A 277 -1.00 7.44 -20.28
CA HIS A 277 -0.90 7.48 -18.82
C HIS A 277 -2.27 7.54 -18.12
N PHE A 278 -3.16 8.44 -18.56
CA PHE A 278 -4.53 8.49 -18.01
C PHE A 278 -5.34 7.24 -18.32
N ASN A 279 -5.16 6.64 -19.50
CA ASN A 279 -5.76 5.33 -19.82
C ASN A 279 -5.29 4.23 -18.86
N PHE A 280 -4.01 4.24 -18.46
CA PHE A 280 -3.48 3.31 -17.46
C PHE A 280 -4.10 3.56 -16.07
N GLN A 281 -4.16 4.81 -15.61
CA GLN A 281 -4.80 5.14 -14.32
C GLN A 281 -6.28 4.70 -14.29
N ALA A 282 -7.02 4.95 -15.38
CA ALA A 282 -8.41 4.54 -15.50
C ALA A 282 -8.55 3.00 -15.46
N LEU A 283 -7.63 2.27 -16.08
CA LEU A 283 -7.59 0.80 -15.97
C LEU A 283 -7.35 0.35 -14.53
N VAL A 284 -6.39 0.93 -13.82
CA VAL A 284 -6.06 0.56 -12.43
C VAL A 284 -7.27 0.79 -11.51
N ILE A 285 -7.95 1.93 -11.65
CA ILE A 285 -9.17 2.24 -10.89
C ILE A 285 -10.28 1.25 -11.22
N GLY A 286 -10.57 1.03 -12.51
CA GLY A 286 -11.58 0.08 -12.96
C GLY A 286 -11.29 -1.35 -12.49
N TRP A 287 -10.03 -1.76 -12.53
CA TRP A 287 -9.57 -3.06 -12.05
C TRP A 287 -9.80 -3.22 -10.54
N GLY A 288 -9.45 -2.22 -9.73
CA GLY A 288 -9.72 -2.25 -8.29
C GLY A 288 -11.21 -2.42 -7.96
N VAL A 289 -12.09 -1.78 -8.73
CA VAL A 289 -13.55 -1.96 -8.61
C VAL A 289 -13.98 -3.37 -9.00
N VAL A 290 -13.48 -3.92 -10.12
CA VAL A 290 -13.80 -5.28 -10.57
C VAL A 290 -13.37 -6.34 -9.55
N VAL A 291 -12.16 -6.23 -8.98
CA VAL A 291 -11.69 -7.12 -7.91
C VAL A 291 -12.59 -7.01 -6.69
N GLY A 292 -12.86 -5.79 -6.21
CA GLY A 292 -13.72 -5.56 -5.05
C GLY A 292 -15.13 -6.14 -5.22
N LEU A 293 -15.77 -5.88 -6.37
CA LEU A 293 -17.09 -6.43 -6.69
C LEU A 293 -17.04 -7.96 -6.84
N GLY A 294 -16.00 -8.50 -7.49
CA GLY A 294 -15.81 -9.94 -7.61
C GLY A 294 -15.68 -10.65 -6.26
N TRP A 295 -14.99 -10.01 -5.30
CA TRP A 295 -14.91 -10.52 -3.93
C TRP A 295 -16.27 -10.50 -3.21
N ILE A 296 -17.01 -9.40 -3.35
CA ILE A 296 -18.36 -9.25 -2.76
C ILE A 296 -19.31 -10.32 -3.33
N VAL A 297 -19.33 -10.49 -4.65
CA VAL A 297 -20.14 -11.52 -5.32
C VAL A 297 -19.75 -12.92 -4.83
N LEU A 298 -18.45 -13.23 -4.76
CA LEU A 298 -17.96 -14.52 -4.25
C LEU A 298 -18.43 -14.76 -2.81
N ALA A 299 -18.38 -13.74 -1.95
CA ALA A 299 -18.84 -13.86 -0.58
C ALA A 299 -20.35 -14.13 -0.49
N PHE A 300 -21.17 -13.45 -1.30
CA PHE A 300 -22.62 -13.71 -1.32
C PHE A 300 -22.99 -15.07 -1.92
N VAL A 301 -22.22 -15.58 -2.89
CA VAL A 301 -22.51 -16.86 -3.56
C VAL A 301 -22.02 -18.05 -2.75
N VAL A 302 -20.83 -17.97 -2.15
CA VAL A 302 -20.21 -19.11 -1.44
C VAL A 302 -20.62 -19.16 0.02
N ASP A 303 -20.33 -18.10 0.78
CA ASP A 303 -20.64 -18.03 2.20
C ASP A 303 -20.51 -16.59 2.73
N ASN A 304 -21.59 -16.05 3.30
CA ASN A 304 -21.60 -14.68 3.87
C ASN A 304 -20.60 -14.53 5.02
N ASP A 305 -20.18 -15.64 5.64
CA ASP A 305 -19.16 -15.65 6.68
C ASP A 305 -17.83 -15.04 6.20
N LEU A 306 -17.54 -15.02 4.89
CA LEU A 306 -16.36 -14.35 4.32
C LEU A 306 -16.30 -12.84 4.64
N LEU A 307 -17.45 -12.17 4.75
CA LEU A 307 -17.54 -10.73 5.09
C LEU A 307 -17.59 -10.50 6.60
N VAL A 308 -18.07 -11.50 7.36
CA VAL A 308 -18.20 -11.43 8.82
C VAL A 308 -16.88 -11.79 9.52
N LEU A 309 -16.04 -12.59 8.86
CA LEU A 309 -14.76 -13.03 9.40
C LEU A 309 -13.84 -11.84 9.68
N GLY A 310 -13.60 -11.56 10.95
CA GLY A 310 -12.75 -10.45 11.42
C GLY A 310 -13.48 -9.11 11.64
N SER A 311 -14.78 -9.01 11.35
CA SER A 311 -15.59 -7.83 11.68
C SER A 311 -16.37 -7.97 12.99
N ARG A 312 -16.41 -9.17 13.57
CA ARG A 312 -17.02 -9.40 14.89
C ARG A 312 -16.20 -8.72 15.99
N THR A 313 -16.90 -8.02 16.87
CA THR A 313 -16.32 -7.34 18.02
C THR A 313 -15.73 -8.33 19.01
N TYR A 314 -14.53 -8.04 19.49
CA TYR A 314 -13.95 -8.74 20.63
C TYR A 314 -14.67 -8.34 21.92
N GLY A 315 -14.94 -9.31 22.78
CA GLY A 315 -15.66 -9.13 24.04
C GLY A 315 -14.93 -9.81 25.20
N SER A 316 -15.70 -10.49 26.04
CA SER A 316 -15.17 -11.29 27.15
C SER A 316 -14.23 -12.40 26.66
N PRO A 317 -13.31 -12.90 27.52
CA PRO A 317 -12.44 -14.02 27.19
C PRO A 317 -13.21 -15.25 26.69
N TYR A 318 -14.36 -15.54 27.30
CA TYR A 318 -15.31 -16.57 26.85
C TYR A 318 -15.70 -16.42 25.38
N ARG A 319 -16.22 -15.23 25.02
CA ARG A 319 -16.68 -14.95 23.66
C ARG A 319 -15.53 -14.98 22.66
N ASN A 320 -14.36 -14.46 23.05
CA ASN A 320 -13.17 -14.45 22.20
C ASN A 320 -12.69 -15.87 21.90
N CYS A 321 -12.69 -16.75 22.90
CA CYS A 321 -12.31 -18.15 22.70
C CYS A 321 -13.24 -18.85 21.70
N ILE A 322 -14.56 -18.72 21.84
CA ILE A 322 -15.53 -19.29 20.89
C ILE A 322 -15.33 -18.66 19.50
N LEU A 323 -15.13 -17.35 19.44
CA LEU A 323 -14.93 -16.62 18.18
C LEU A 323 -13.64 -17.05 17.47
N VAL A 324 -12.56 -17.30 18.20
CA VAL A 324 -11.29 -17.80 17.65
C VAL A 324 -11.44 -19.24 17.17
N SER A 325 -12.09 -20.11 17.96
CA SER A 325 -12.36 -21.50 17.58
C SER A 325 -13.21 -21.55 16.30
N TRP A 326 -14.31 -20.79 16.27
CA TRP A 326 -15.16 -20.62 15.08
C TRP A 326 -14.35 -20.06 13.91
N GLY A 327 -13.58 -18.99 14.13
CA GLY A 327 -12.76 -18.35 13.10
C GLY A 327 -11.75 -19.31 12.50
N HIS A 328 -11.10 -20.15 13.30
CA HIS A 328 -10.15 -21.16 12.84
C HIS A 328 -10.84 -22.22 11.97
N VAL A 329 -11.94 -22.80 12.43
CA VAL A 329 -12.70 -23.82 11.68
C VAL A 329 -13.23 -23.24 10.36
N THR A 330 -13.81 -22.04 10.42
CA THR A 330 -14.35 -21.33 9.25
C THR A 330 -13.25 -20.94 8.27
N GLN A 331 -12.07 -20.51 8.75
CA GLN A 331 -10.91 -20.24 7.90
C GLN A 331 -10.42 -21.48 7.16
N GLN A 332 -10.29 -22.61 7.84
CA GLN A 332 -9.87 -23.87 7.21
C GLN A 332 -10.85 -24.31 6.13
N ARG A 333 -12.17 -24.22 6.41
CA ARG A 333 -13.21 -24.54 5.43
C ARG A 333 -13.16 -23.63 4.19
N LEU A 334 -12.92 -22.33 4.37
CA LEU A 334 -12.94 -21.32 3.29
C LEU A 334 -11.56 -21.04 2.67
N MET A 335 -10.51 -21.74 3.10
CA MET A 335 -9.13 -21.50 2.64
C MET A 335 -9.01 -21.68 1.12
N TRP A 336 -9.58 -22.76 0.59
CA TRP A 336 -9.56 -23.04 -0.85
C TRP A 336 -10.27 -21.99 -1.68
N THR A 337 -11.40 -21.46 -1.22
CA THR A 337 -12.13 -20.38 -1.90
C THR A 337 -11.26 -19.14 -2.05
N LYS A 338 -10.49 -18.78 -1.02
CA LYS A 338 -9.56 -17.64 -1.08
C LYS A 338 -8.42 -17.88 -2.07
N ILE A 339 -7.82 -19.07 -2.02
CA ILE A 339 -6.71 -19.44 -2.92
C ILE A 339 -7.18 -19.41 -4.38
N VAL A 340 -8.32 -20.02 -4.68
CA VAL A 340 -8.90 -20.06 -6.03
C VAL A 340 -9.22 -18.63 -6.51
N TYR A 341 -9.84 -17.80 -5.67
CA TYR A 341 -10.12 -16.41 -6.02
C TYR A 341 -8.85 -15.62 -6.36
N VAL A 342 -7.83 -15.67 -5.50
CA VAL A 342 -6.55 -14.97 -5.75
C VAL A 342 -5.88 -15.49 -7.03
N SER A 343 -5.95 -16.79 -7.29
CA SER A 343 -5.39 -17.40 -8.49
C SER A 343 -6.09 -16.92 -9.76
N LEU A 344 -7.43 -16.83 -9.74
CA LEU A 344 -8.24 -16.29 -10.84
C LEU A 344 -7.97 -14.80 -11.06
N VAL A 345 -7.93 -14.00 -9.98
CA VAL A 345 -7.61 -12.58 -10.03
C VAL A 345 -6.22 -12.37 -10.63
N TYR A 346 -5.22 -13.17 -10.24
CA TYR A 346 -3.87 -13.09 -10.78
C TYR A 346 -3.82 -13.41 -12.27
N ALA A 347 -4.41 -14.54 -12.69
CA ALA A 347 -4.46 -14.93 -14.10
C ALA A 347 -5.19 -13.89 -14.96
N PHE A 348 -6.31 -13.37 -14.48
CA PHE A 348 -7.05 -12.31 -15.15
C PHE A 348 -6.25 -11.00 -15.23
N THR A 349 -5.57 -10.61 -14.15
CA THR A 349 -4.69 -9.43 -14.13
C THR A 349 -3.60 -9.57 -15.18
N PHE A 350 -2.94 -10.73 -15.22
CA PHE A 350 -1.85 -10.99 -16.17
C PHE A 350 -2.31 -10.87 -17.62
N ILE A 351 -3.41 -11.54 -17.98
CA ILE A 351 -3.99 -11.46 -19.32
C ILE A 351 -4.46 -10.02 -19.62
N GLY A 352 -5.08 -9.36 -18.65
CA GLY A 352 -5.53 -7.97 -18.75
C GLY A 352 -4.38 -6.99 -19.01
N CYS A 353 -3.25 -7.15 -18.33
CA CYS A 353 -2.04 -6.35 -18.53
C CYS A 353 -1.46 -6.56 -19.94
N LEU A 354 -1.40 -7.81 -20.43
CA LEU A 354 -0.94 -8.11 -21.79
C LEU A 354 -1.87 -7.48 -22.84
N ALA A 355 -3.19 -7.68 -22.70
CA ALA A 355 -4.17 -7.10 -23.61
C ALA A 355 -4.15 -5.56 -23.59
N HIS A 356 -3.98 -4.97 -22.40
CA HIS A 356 -3.85 -3.52 -22.26
C HIS A 356 -2.55 -3.00 -22.88
N GLY A 357 -1.42 -3.68 -22.70
CA GLY A 357 -0.15 -3.34 -23.34
C GLY A 357 -0.27 -3.31 -24.86
N LEU A 358 -0.86 -4.36 -25.45
CA LEU A 358 -1.13 -4.42 -26.90
C LEU A 358 -2.06 -3.29 -27.36
N ARG A 359 -3.10 -2.98 -26.59
CA ARG A 359 -4.01 -1.86 -26.89
C ARG A 359 -3.27 -0.51 -26.85
N GLN A 360 -2.49 -0.26 -25.80
CA GLN A 360 -1.73 0.99 -25.64
C GLN A 360 -0.71 1.16 -26.77
N GLN A 361 -0.02 0.07 -27.16
CA GLN A 361 0.90 0.09 -28.30
C GLN A 361 0.19 0.45 -29.60
N ARG A 362 -0.99 -0.14 -29.88
CA ARG A 362 -1.77 0.22 -31.08
C ARG A 362 -2.19 1.68 -31.07
N ILE A 363 -2.69 2.18 -29.93
CA ILE A 363 -3.06 3.60 -29.79
C ILE A 363 -1.85 4.49 -30.03
N PHE A 364 -0.69 4.15 -29.46
CA PHE A 364 0.55 4.87 -29.68
C PHE A 364 0.92 4.90 -31.16
N THR A 365 1.00 3.74 -31.83
CA THR A 365 1.36 3.67 -33.26
C THR A 365 0.39 4.44 -34.15
N THR A 366 -0.92 4.41 -33.86
CA THR A 366 -1.91 5.20 -34.62
C THR A 366 -1.72 6.70 -34.41
N LEU A 367 -1.47 7.14 -33.17
CA LEU A 367 -1.23 8.55 -32.88
C LEU A 367 0.08 9.05 -33.48
N ASP A 368 1.09 8.19 -33.47
CA ASP A 368 2.40 8.45 -34.04
C ASP A 368 2.32 8.58 -35.57
N ALA A 369 1.62 7.66 -36.23
CA ALA A 369 1.42 7.70 -37.68
C ALA A 369 0.54 8.88 -38.16
N THR A 370 -0.23 9.51 -37.27
CA THR A 370 -1.10 10.64 -37.60
C THR A 370 -0.53 11.99 -37.20
N THR A 371 0.53 12.00 -36.38
CA THR A 371 1.13 13.23 -35.87
C THR A 371 2.51 13.39 -36.48
N ASP A 372 2.67 14.37 -37.36
CA ASP A 372 3.99 14.73 -37.86
C ASP A 372 4.82 15.33 -36.70
N THR A 373 5.89 14.66 -36.35
CA THR A 373 6.83 15.09 -35.31
C THR A 373 8.21 15.32 -35.91
N MET A 374 9.08 16.05 -35.20
CA MET A 374 10.43 16.33 -35.69
C MET A 374 11.28 15.07 -35.95
N LYS A 375 10.92 13.95 -35.32
CA LYS A 375 11.61 12.67 -35.54
C LYS A 375 11.36 12.10 -36.94
N ASP A 376 10.25 12.46 -37.57
CA ASP A 376 9.87 11.95 -38.90
C ASP A 376 10.69 12.63 -40.00
N PHE A 377 11.32 13.76 -39.67
CA PHE A 377 12.19 14.55 -40.55
C PHE A 377 13.67 14.48 -40.14
N ALA A 378 14.02 13.67 -39.15
CA ALA A 378 15.37 13.56 -38.62
C ALA A 378 15.89 12.13 -38.75
N ALA A 379 17.13 12.00 -39.25
CA ALA A 379 17.88 10.75 -39.23
C ALA A 379 19.02 10.87 -38.22
N VAL A 380 19.22 9.81 -37.43
CA VAL A 380 20.35 9.73 -36.49
C VAL A 380 21.41 8.84 -37.12
N PHE A 381 22.57 9.43 -37.43
CA PHE A 381 23.74 8.69 -37.91
C PHE A 381 24.63 8.32 -36.72
N THR A 382 24.82 7.02 -36.49
CA THR A 382 25.70 6.49 -35.44
C THR A 382 26.86 5.72 -36.05
N GLY A 383 28.00 5.66 -35.35
CA GLY A 383 29.18 4.89 -35.81
C GLY A 383 30.05 5.64 -36.82
N LEU A 384 29.96 6.97 -36.87
CA LEU A 384 30.91 7.80 -37.61
C LEU A 384 32.31 7.72 -36.96
N PRO A 385 33.39 7.78 -37.76
CA PRO A 385 34.75 7.83 -37.21
C PRO A 385 34.92 9.07 -36.33
N PRO A 386 35.84 9.07 -35.35
CA PRO A 386 36.12 10.26 -34.54
C PRO A 386 36.65 11.38 -35.45
N ILE A 387 35.92 12.48 -35.53
CA ILE A 387 36.26 13.64 -36.36
C ILE A 387 36.64 14.81 -35.44
N LYS A 388 37.68 15.56 -35.82
CA LYS A 388 38.10 16.76 -35.07
C LYS A 388 37.13 17.92 -35.34
N GLY A 389 36.86 18.70 -34.30
CA GLY A 389 35.89 19.81 -34.35
C GLY A 389 36.37 21.13 -34.95
N ASP A 390 37.57 21.16 -35.55
CA ASP A 390 38.19 22.39 -36.05
C ASP A 390 37.67 22.81 -37.44
N GLU A 391 36.95 21.91 -38.12
CA GLU A 391 36.45 22.10 -39.49
C GLU A 391 34.93 22.32 -39.52
N LYS A 392 34.40 22.83 -40.64
CA LYS A 392 32.95 22.99 -40.88
C LYS A 392 32.29 21.63 -41.14
N ILE A 393 32.37 20.77 -40.14
CA ILE A 393 31.98 19.37 -40.19
C ILE A 393 30.48 19.19 -40.48
N GLU A 394 29.64 20.11 -40.02
CA GLU A 394 28.20 20.12 -40.32
C GLU A 394 27.94 20.27 -41.81
N ASP A 395 28.69 21.14 -42.50
CA ASP A 395 28.54 21.37 -43.95
C ASP A 395 29.06 20.17 -44.75
N GLU A 396 30.17 19.55 -44.32
CA GLU A 396 30.73 18.38 -44.98
C GLU A 396 29.79 17.17 -44.86
N ILE A 397 29.31 16.87 -43.64
CA ILE A 397 28.35 15.78 -43.41
C ILE A 397 27.05 16.07 -44.18
N ARG A 398 26.58 17.32 -44.17
CA ARG A 398 25.39 17.71 -44.93
C ARG A 398 25.55 17.44 -46.42
N ASN A 399 26.67 17.86 -47.01
CA ASN A 399 26.96 17.64 -48.43
C ASN A 399 27.14 16.16 -48.76
N CYS A 400 27.79 15.40 -47.88
CA CYS A 400 27.96 13.96 -48.02
C CYS A 400 26.59 13.25 -48.04
N VAL A 401 25.72 13.54 -47.06
CA VAL A 401 24.38 12.95 -46.97
C VAL A 401 23.51 13.39 -48.14
N ALA A 402 23.53 14.67 -48.53
CA ALA A 402 22.79 15.17 -49.69
C ALA A 402 23.24 14.50 -51.00
N THR A 403 24.56 14.31 -51.18
CA THR A 403 25.11 13.63 -52.36
C THR A 403 24.77 12.14 -52.37
N ALA A 404 24.80 11.47 -51.22
CA ALA A 404 24.53 10.03 -51.12
C ALA A 404 23.04 9.69 -51.25
N THR A 405 22.16 10.54 -50.71
CA THR A 405 20.70 10.30 -50.73
C THR A 405 20.03 10.90 -51.96
N GLY A 406 20.60 11.94 -52.56
CA GLY A 406 19.96 12.73 -53.61
C GLY A 406 18.85 13.66 -53.09
N GLU A 407 18.65 13.73 -51.77
CA GLU A 407 17.59 14.52 -51.13
C GLU A 407 18.11 15.85 -50.58
N THR A 408 17.22 16.82 -50.42
CA THR A 408 17.57 18.12 -49.86
C THR A 408 17.69 18.06 -48.34
N VAL A 409 18.92 18.08 -47.82
CA VAL A 409 19.18 18.12 -46.38
C VAL A 409 19.03 19.54 -45.84
N VAL A 410 18.10 19.76 -44.92
CA VAL A 410 17.83 21.09 -44.30
C VAL A 410 18.98 21.53 -43.40
N GLY A 411 19.53 20.61 -42.61
CA GLY A 411 20.65 20.87 -41.72
C GLY A 411 21.15 19.59 -41.06
N VAL A 412 22.32 19.66 -40.45
CA VAL A 412 22.94 18.58 -39.68
C VAL A 412 23.30 19.16 -38.32
N SER A 413 23.02 18.41 -37.26
CA SER A 413 23.46 18.73 -35.90
C SER A 413 24.45 17.65 -35.47
N VAL A 414 25.65 18.04 -35.07
CA VAL A 414 26.67 17.10 -34.60
C VAL A 414 26.53 16.89 -33.09
N CYS A 415 26.52 15.62 -32.68
CA CYS A 415 26.60 15.25 -31.26
C CYS A 415 28.07 15.23 -30.86
N TRP A 416 28.49 16.22 -30.07
CA TRP A 416 29.86 16.32 -29.57
C TRP A 416 30.04 15.39 -28.37
N ASP A 417 31.05 14.52 -28.42
CA ASP A 417 31.47 13.75 -27.25
C ASP A 417 32.36 14.63 -26.36
N TYR A 418 31.75 15.17 -25.30
CA TYR A 418 32.43 15.87 -24.24
C TYR A 418 32.19 15.23 -22.88
N GLY A 419 31.88 13.94 -22.83
CA GLY A 419 31.54 13.24 -21.58
C GLY A 419 32.57 13.47 -20.47
N GLU A 420 33.85 13.35 -20.79
CA GLU A 420 34.96 13.53 -19.85
C GLU A 420 35.23 15.01 -19.47
N ARG A 421 34.82 15.96 -20.31
CA ARG A 421 35.09 17.41 -20.14
C ARG A 421 33.83 18.25 -19.98
N LYS A 422 32.71 17.62 -19.61
CA LYS A 422 31.40 18.27 -19.55
C LYS A 422 31.38 19.46 -18.60
N GLU A 423 31.98 19.34 -17.42
CA GLU A 423 32.00 20.43 -16.44
C GLU A 423 32.86 21.61 -16.92
N GLU A 424 34.03 21.33 -17.50
CA GLU A 424 34.93 22.34 -18.04
C GLU A 424 34.26 23.13 -19.17
N ILE A 425 33.69 22.43 -20.17
CA ILE A 425 33.02 23.07 -21.31
C ILE A 425 31.79 23.86 -20.87
N MET A 426 30.98 23.33 -19.93
CA MET A 426 29.81 24.05 -19.44
C MET A 426 30.21 25.31 -18.66
N ASN A 427 31.29 25.26 -17.88
CA ASN A 427 31.82 26.43 -17.16
C ASN A 427 32.33 27.51 -18.13
N GLU A 428 33.11 27.12 -19.14
CA GLU A 428 33.60 28.06 -20.17
C GLU A 428 32.45 28.68 -20.95
N LEU A 429 31.45 27.87 -21.33
CA LEU A 429 30.27 28.34 -22.04
C LEU A 429 29.46 29.32 -21.19
N GLU A 430 29.29 29.04 -19.90
CA GLU A 430 28.61 29.94 -18.98
C GLU A 430 29.38 31.27 -18.83
N GLN A 431 30.70 31.22 -18.70
CA GLN A 431 31.55 32.40 -18.63
C GLN A 431 31.48 33.24 -19.90
N ALA A 432 31.48 32.59 -21.07
CA ALA A 432 31.33 33.24 -22.37
C ALA A 432 29.93 33.85 -22.57
N MET A 433 28.87 33.22 -22.06
CA MET A 433 27.53 33.80 -22.07
C MET A 433 27.45 35.02 -21.15
N ARG A 434 28.01 34.95 -19.94
CA ARG A 434 28.03 36.07 -18.99
C ARG A 434 28.77 37.28 -19.56
N SER A 435 29.91 37.08 -20.23
CA SER A 435 30.67 38.17 -20.84
C SER A 435 29.92 38.83 -22.00
N LYS A 436 29.19 38.05 -22.81
CA LYS A 436 28.33 38.61 -23.87
C LYS A 436 27.15 39.41 -23.29
N ILE A 437 26.52 38.91 -22.23
CA ILE A 437 25.41 39.61 -21.57
C ILE A 437 25.89 40.95 -21.02
N SER A 438 27.03 40.99 -20.31
CA SER A 438 27.55 42.24 -19.75
C SER A 438 27.95 43.24 -20.85
N ALA A 439 28.46 42.78 -21.99
CA ALA A 439 28.74 43.63 -23.14
C ALA A 439 27.46 44.25 -23.73
N VAL A 440 26.39 43.47 -23.87
CA VAL A 440 25.09 43.97 -24.35
C VAL A 440 24.48 44.96 -23.35
N GLU A 441 24.59 44.71 -22.05
CA GLU A 441 24.13 45.64 -21.02
C GLU A 441 24.91 46.97 -21.04
N ALA A 442 26.22 46.93 -21.29
CA ALA A 442 27.04 48.14 -21.44
C ALA A 442 26.59 48.97 -22.64
N ILE A 443 26.34 48.33 -23.79
CA ILE A 443 25.83 48.99 -25.01
C ILE A 443 24.43 49.58 -24.77
N ALA A 444 23.56 48.87 -24.05
CA ALA A 444 22.23 49.35 -23.73
C ALA A 444 22.29 50.59 -22.81
N LYS A 445 23.20 50.61 -21.82
CA LYS A 445 23.40 51.78 -20.95
C LYS A 445 23.93 52.99 -21.72
N SER A 446 24.92 52.81 -22.58
CA SER A 446 25.49 53.91 -23.39
C SER A 446 24.54 54.46 -24.45
N SER A 447 23.43 53.77 -24.73
CA SER A 447 22.39 54.24 -25.67
C SER A 447 21.27 55.02 -24.98
N ILE A 448 21.24 55.03 -23.64
CA ILE A 448 20.24 55.74 -22.82
C ILE A 448 20.79 57.08 -22.31
N GLU A 449 22.11 57.18 -22.15
CA GLU A 449 22.85 58.43 -21.97
C GLU A 449 23.02 59.17 -23.30
#